data_AF-A0A2D4YVJ6-F1
#
_entry.id   AF-A0A2D4YVJ6-F1
#
_cell.length_a   1.000
_cell.length_b   1.000
_cell.length_c   1.000
_cell.angle_alpha   90.00
_cell.angle_beta   90.00
_cell.angle_gamma   90.00
#
_symmetry.space_group_name_H-M   'P 1'
#
loop_
_entity.id
_entity.type
_entity.pdbx_description
1 polymer ?
#
loop_
_entity_poly.entity_id
_entity_poly.type
_entity_poly.pdbx_seq_one_letter_code
_entity_poly.pdbx_strand_id
1 'polypeptide(L)' 'MFNDLKTDKAEGILVHCADWGTNVRLTINDILVEMDIQSNWDGFEVSIIDGAETQHFQIDELPDLLQILNLS' A
#
# COMPACT_ATOMS: atom_id res chain seq x y z
N MET A 1 5.00 5.26 10.61
CA MET A 1 5.81 4.10 10.19
C MET A 1 5.25 2.86 10.86
N PHE A 2 4.81 1.86 10.10
CA PHE A 2 4.17 0.64 10.60
C PHE A 2 5.20 -0.18 11.38
N ASN A 3 4.90 -0.52 12.64
CA ASN A 3 5.91 -1.03 13.57
C ASN A 3 6.01 -2.56 13.61
N ASP A 4 4.94 -3.32 13.33
CA ASP A 4 5.00 -4.78 13.15
C ASP A 4 3.69 -5.37 12.59
N LEU A 5 3.50 -5.33 11.27
CA LEU A 5 2.25 -5.76 10.64
C LEU A 5 1.95 -7.28 10.75
N LYS A 6 2.86 -8.10 11.29
CA LYS A 6 2.67 -9.56 11.45
C LYS A 6 1.67 -9.93 12.55
N THR A 7 1.54 -9.09 13.57
CA THR A 7 0.58 -9.29 14.67
C THR A 7 -0.70 -8.50 14.47
N ASP A 8 -0.72 -7.66 13.44
CA ASP A 8 -1.78 -6.68 13.26
C ASP A 8 -2.98 -7.30 12.54
N LYS A 9 -4.17 -6.93 12.99
CA LYS A 9 -5.41 -7.41 12.42
C LYS A 9 -5.88 -6.42 11.37
N ALA A 10 -5.92 -6.84 10.11
CA ALA A 10 -6.64 -6.12 9.08
C ALA A 10 -8.15 -6.24 9.38
N GLU A 11 -8.79 -5.12 9.68
CA GLU A 11 -10.21 -5.08 10.04
C GLU A 11 -11.11 -4.93 8.82
N GLY A 12 -10.54 -4.47 7.70
CA GLY A 12 -11.18 -4.39 6.40
C GLY A 12 -10.17 -4.07 5.31
N ILE A 13 -10.40 -4.64 4.13
CA ILE A 13 -9.66 -4.32 2.91
C ILE A 13 -10.66 -4.05 1.79
N LEU A 14 -10.46 -2.93 1.11
CA LEU A 14 -11.17 -2.55 -0.10
C LEU A 14 -10.14 -2.47 -1.22
N VAL A 15 -10.41 -3.19 -2.31
CA VAL A 15 -9.55 -3.21 -3.50
C VAL A 15 -10.37 -2.76 -4.69
N HIS A 16 -9.95 -1.68 -5.33
CA HIS A 16 -10.55 -1.13 -6.54
C HIS A 16 -9.57 -1.23 -7.69
N CYS A 17 -9.86 -2.10 -8.65
CA CYS A 17 -9.05 -2.25 -9.86
C CYS A 17 -9.62 -1.39 -10.99
N ALA A 18 -8.74 -0.69 -11.70
CA ALA A 18 -9.00 0.05 -12.92
C ALA A 18 -7.96 -0.33 -13.99
N ASP A 19 -8.21 0.07 -15.24
CA ASP A 19 -7.31 -0.25 -16.37
C ASP A 19 -5.89 0.33 -16.21
N TRP A 20 -5.73 1.34 -15.35
CA TRP A 20 -4.50 2.10 -15.15
C TRP A 20 -3.90 1.93 -13.74
N GLY A 21 -4.50 1.12 -12.87
CA GLY A 21 -3.99 0.93 -11.51
C GLY A 21 -4.97 0.23 -10.56
N THR A 22 -4.51 0.02 -9.34
CA THR A 22 -5.29 -0.56 -8.23
C THR A 22 -5.19 0.36 -7.02
N ASN A 23 -6.34 0.82 -6.53
CA ASN A 23 -6.42 1.50 -5.23
C ASN A 23 -6.74 0.45 -4.16
N VAL A 24 -5.96 0.47 -3.07
CA VAL A 24 -6.14 -0.39 -1.91
C VAL A 24 -6.35 0.50 -0.70
N ARG A 25 -7.49 0.36 -0.04
CA ARG A 25 -7.77 0.99 1.24
C ARG A 25 -7.93 -0.08 2.30
N LEU A 26 -7.20 0.06 3.40
CA LEU A 26 -7.15 -0.94 4.45
C LEU A 26 -7.18 -0.28 5.83
N THR A 27 -7.77 -0.98 6.80
CA THR A 27 -7.73 -0.56 8.21
C THR A 27 -6.92 -1.57 8.99
N ILE A 28 -5.82 -1.13 9.59
CA ILE A 28 -4.92 -1.93 10.42
C ILE A 28 -4.81 -1.26 11.77
N ASN A 29 -5.16 -1.97 12.85
CA ASN A 29 -5.09 -1.46 14.23
C ASN A 29 -5.73 -0.06 14.39
N ASP A 30 -6.97 0.11 13.92
CA ASP A 30 -7.69 1.39 13.90
C ASP A 30 -7.06 2.51 13.03
N ILE A 31 -6.00 2.23 12.27
CA ILE A 31 -5.36 3.17 11.34
C ILE A 31 -5.85 2.89 9.93
N LEU A 32 -6.44 3.91 9.30
CA LEU A 32 -6.78 3.88 7.88
C LEU A 32 -5.52 4.14 7.05
N VAL A 33 -5.19 3.21 6.17
CA VAL A 33 -4.12 3.35 5.19
C VAL A 33 -4.75 3.28 3.80
N GLU A 34 -4.37 4.22 2.95
CA GLU A 34 -4.78 4.24 1.55
C GLU A 34 -3.54 4.18 0.66
N MET A 35 -3.61 3.36 -0.37
CA MET A 35 -2.51 3.10 -1.29
C MET A 35 -3.02 3.09 -2.72
N ASP A 36 -2.34 3.79 -3.62
CA ASP A 36 -2.51 3.65 -5.05
C ASP A 36 -1.32 2.89 -5.63
N ILE A 37 -1.59 1.84 -6.39
CA ILE A 37 -0.59 1.01 -7.07
C ILE A 37 -0.82 1.13 -8.57
N GLN A 38 0.13 1.70 -9.29
CA GLN A 38 0.03 1.92 -10.74
C GLN A 38 1.20 1.23 -11.43
N SER A 39 0.91 0.41 -12.44
CA SER A 39 1.96 -0.18 -13.26
C SER A 39 2.62 0.90 -14.12
N ASN A 40 3.96 0.90 -14.20
CA ASN A 40 4.71 1.79 -15.08
C ASN A 40 5.79 1.00 -15.86
N TRP A 41 6.66 1.71 -16.60
CA TRP A 41 7.70 1.07 -17.42
C TRP A 41 8.75 0.32 -16.59
N ASP A 42 8.88 0.66 -15.31
CA ASP A 42 9.89 0.17 -14.38
C ASP A 42 9.28 -0.73 -13.28
N GLY A 43 8.08 -1.29 -13.52
CA GLY A 43 7.36 -2.12 -12.54
C GLY A 43 6.10 -1.42 -12.04
N PHE A 44 6.10 -0.97 -10.78
CA PHE A 44 4.97 -0.31 -10.15
C PHE A 44 5.38 0.93 -9.36
N GLU A 45 4.59 1.99 -9.48
CA GLU A 45 4.59 3.12 -8.56
C GLU A 45 3.53 2.89 -7.47
N VAL A 46 3.94 3.00 -6.21
CA VAL A 46 3.07 2.90 -5.04
C VAL A 46 3.02 4.25 -4.35
N SER A 47 1.82 4.83 -4.24
CA SER A 47 1.58 6.06 -3.47
C SER A 47 0.85 5.70 -2.18
N ILE A 48 1.44 5.95 -1.01
CA ILE A 48 0.79 5.79 0.30
C ILE A 48 0.29 7.14 0.76
N ILE A 49 -1.00 7.23 1.06
CA ILE A 49 -1.69 8.45 1.49
C ILE A 49 -1.93 8.37 3.01
N ASP A 50 -1.35 9.31 3.74
CA ASP A 50 -1.53 9.48 5.19
C ASP A 50 -1.97 10.92 5.49
N GLY A 51 -3.29 11.12 5.63
CA GLY A 51 -3.88 12.42 5.83
C GLY A 51 -3.65 13.37 4.64
N ALA A 52 -2.81 14.40 4.84
CA ALA A 52 -2.45 15.38 3.81
C ALA A 52 -1.10 15.09 3.14
N GLU A 53 -0.37 14.08 3.63
CA GLU A 53 0.93 13.70 3.08
C GLU A 53 0.77 12.49 2.15
N THR A 54 1.52 12.50 1.05
CA THR A 54 1.61 11.38 0.11
C THR A 54 3.07 10.99 -0.05
N GLN A 55 3.37 9.71 0.17
CA GLN A 55 4.71 9.14 -0.03
C GLN A 55 4.69 8.23 -1.25
N HIS A 56 5.71 8.37 -2.11
CA HIS A 56 5.83 7.60 -3.35
C HIS A 56 6.99 6.62 -3.26
N PHE A 57 6.77 5.39 -3.73
CA PHE A 57 7.75 4.33 -3.78
C PHE A 57 7.72 3.66 -5.15
N GLN A 58 8.89 3.39 -5.72
CA GLN A 58 9.02 2.55 -6.90
C GLN A 58 9.36 1.13 -6.46
N ILE A 59 8.63 0.15 -6.97
CA ILE A 59 8.93 -1.28 -6.78
C ILE A 59 8.98 -2.00 -8.11
N ASP A 60 9.85 -3.01 -8.21
CA ASP A 60 10.00 -3.80 -9.42
C ASP A 60 8.85 -4.82 -9.52
N GLU A 61 8.53 -5.50 -8.41
CA GLU A 61 7.46 -6.50 -8.35
C GLU A 61 6.51 -6.26 -7.16
N LEU A 62 5.24 -6.68 -7.29
CA LEU A 62 4.25 -6.54 -6.21
C LEU A 62 4.68 -7.12 -4.85
N PRO A 63 5.42 -8.25 -4.75
CA PRO A 63 5.91 -8.74 -3.46
C PRO A 63 6.85 -7.76 -2.72
N ASP A 64 7.53 -6.85 -3.42
CA ASP A 64 8.40 -5.85 -2.81
C ASP A 64 7.61 -4.82 -1.98
N LEU A 65 6.30 -4.72 -2.19
CA LEU A 65 5.39 -3.93 -1.35
C LEU A 65 5.49 -4.32 0.13
N LEU A 66 5.77 -5.61 0.41
CA LEU A 66 5.96 -6.09 1.79
C LEU A 66 7.12 -5.36 2.48
N GLN A 67 8.17 -5.01 1.76
CA GLN A 67 9.32 -4.29 2.31
C GLN A 67 8.95 -2.85 2.69
N ILE A 68 8.14 -2.17 1.87
CA ILE A 68 7.66 -0.80 2.12
C ILE A 68 6.73 -0.77 3.34
N LEU A 69 5.91 -1.81 3.47
CA LEU A 69 4.96 -1.95 4.57
C LEU A 69 5.61 -2.50 5.86
N ASN A 70 6.93 -2.72 5.88
CA ASN A 70 7.65 -3.37 7.00
C ASN A 70 7.07 -4.75 7.38
N LEU A 71 6.58 -5.51 6.39
CA LEU A 71 6.18 -6.91 6.50
C LEU A 71 7.39 -7.81 6.14
N SER A 72 8.33 -8.01 7.08
CA SER A 72 9.42 -9.01 6.95
C SER A 72 9.09 -10.26 7.73
#